data_AF-A0A920LQ73-F1
#
_entry.id   AF-A0A920LQ73-F1
#
_cell.length_a   1.000
_cell.length_b   1.000
_cell.length_c   1.000
_cell.angle_alpha   90.00
_cell.angle_beta   90.00
_cell.angle_gamma   90.00
#
_symmetry.space_group_name_H-M   'P 1'
#
loop_
_entity.id
_entity.type
_entity.pdbx_description
1 polymer ?
#
loop_
_entity_poly.entity_id
_entity_poly.type
_entity_poly.pdbx_seq_one_letter_code
_entity_poly.pdbx_strand_id
1 'polypeptide(L)'
;MEAAKHFYFACENGTGGLTASPTVISTKPFSSEAKTLREIDNLNHYTEWMAEVHNHMTDISFDVEGFAYDEEREVVLIYGIYRGDHHE
;
A
#
# COMPACT_ATOMS: atom_id res chain seq x y z
N MET A 1 -10.50 -11.11 1.16
CA MET A 1 -10.87 -9.94 0.32
C MET A 1 -10.89 -8.61 1.10
N GLU A 2 -11.84 -8.38 2.01
CA GLU A 2 -12.07 -7.05 2.61
C GLU A 2 -10.87 -6.48 3.41
N ALA A 3 -10.14 -7.33 4.12
CA ALA A 3 -8.92 -6.90 4.83
C ALA A 3 -7.85 -6.34 3.87
N ALA A 4 -7.68 -6.93 2.69
CA ALA A 4 -6.73 -6.45 1.69
C ALA A 4 -7.16 -5.12 1.07
N LYS A 5 -8.47 -4.95 0.81
CA LYS A 5 -9.02 -3.65 0.36
C LYS A 5 -8.78 -2.57 1.41
N HIS A 6 -9.18 -2.81 2.66
CA HIS A 6 -8.97 -1.85 3.74
C HIS A 6 -7.50 -1.49 3.91
N PHE A 7 -6.60 -2.47 3.86
CA PHE A 7 -5.16 -2.22 3.91
C PHE A 7 -4.71 -1.31 2.76
N TYR A 8 -5.06 -1.65 1.51
CA TYR A 8 -4.71 -0.84 0.34
C TYR A 8 -5.21 0.60 0.47
N PHE A 9 -6.50 0.81 0.72
CA PHE A 9 -7.07 2.15 0.85
C PHE A 9 -6.48 2.93 2.03
N ALA A 10 -6.13 2.27 3.13
CA ALA A 10 -5.46 2.95 4.25
C ALA A 10 -4.04 3.39 3.89
N CYS A 11 -3.30 2.59 3.12
CA CYS A 11 -1.95 2.92 2.66
C CYS A 11 -1.96 4.06 1.66
N GLU A 12 -2.78 3.96 0.60
CA GLU A 12 -2.80 4.94 -0.50
C GLU A 12 -3.42 6.29 -0.10
N ASN A 13 -4.20 6.34 0.98
CA ASN A 13 -4.68 7.61 1.57
C ASN A 13 -3.65 8.26 2.52
N GLY A 14 -2.44 7.72 2.65
CA GLY A 14 -1.40 8.26 3.53
C GLY A 14 -1.68 8.06 5.02
N THR A 15 -2.68 7.26 5.39
CA THR A 15 -3.00 6.97 6.81
C THR A 15 -2.10 5.88 7.41
N GLY A 16 -1.09 5.40 6.65
CA GLY A 16 -0.04 4.53 7.14
C GLY A 16 -0.53 3.17 7.65
N GLY A 17 -1.58 2.61 7.05
CA GLY A 17 -2.13 1.30 7.46
C GLY A 17 -2.68 1.23 8.89
N LEU A 18 -2.73 2.35 9.63
CA LEU A 18 -3.06 2.43 11.07
C LEU A 18 -4.49 1.96 11.40
N THR A 19 -5.36 1.81 10.40
CA THR A 19 -6.73 1.30 10.58
C THR A 19 -6.82 -0.22 10.54
N ALA A 20 -5.79 -0.91 10.05
CA ALA A 20 -5.71 -2.36 10.05
C ALA A 20 -4.85 -2.80 11.24
N SER A 21 -5.43 -3.60 12.15
CA SER A 21 -4.85 -4.01 13.45
C SER A 21 -3.30 -4.10 13.44
N PRO A 22 -2.59 -3.20 14.17
CA PRO A 22 -1.13 -3.07 14.09
C PRO A 22 -0.36 -4.35 14.43
N THR A 23 -0.98 -5.26 15.18
CA THR A 23 -0.35 -6.52 15.61
C THR A 23 -0.35 -7.60 14.52
N VAL A 24 -1.26 -7.56 13.54
CA VAL A 24 -1.41 -8.61 12.52
C VAL A 24 -0.54 -8.38 11.29
N ILE A 25 -0.14 -7.14 11.03
CA ILE A 25 0.51 -6.72 9.78
C ILE A 25 2.01 -6.50 9.96
N SER A 26 2.48 -6.17 11.18
CA SER A 26 3.83 -5.65 11.39
C SER A 26 4.99 -6.56 10.98
N THR A 27 4.75 -7.87 10.88
CA THR A 27 5.78 -8.87 10.54
C THR A 27 5.48 -9.63 9.26
N LYS A 28 4.40 -9.28 8.55
CA LYS A 28 4.09 -9.97 7.30
C LYS A 28 5.10 -9.58 6.22
N PRO A 29 5.61 -10.55 5.45
CA PRO A 29 6.59 -10.27 4.41
C PRO A 29 5.99 -9.37 3.34
N PHE A 30 6.84 -8.50 2.81
CA PHE A 30 6.57 -7.66 1.65
C PHE A 30 7.65 -7.91 0.60
N SER A 31 7.27 -7.80 -0.66
CA SER A 31 8.20 -7.93 -1.79
C SER A 31 7.74 -7.01 -2.90
N SER A 32 8.70 -6.38 -3.58
CA SER A 32 8.42 -5.52 -4.73
C SER A 32 9.53 -5.62 -5.75
N GLU A 33 9.16 -5.59 -7.03
CA GLU A 33 10.08 -5.50 -8.15
C GLU A 33 10.51 -4.04 -8.42
N ALA A 34 9.86 -3.06 -7.79
CA ALA A 34 10.24 -1.66 -7.91
C ALA A 34 11.59 -1.43 -7.21
N LYS A 35 12.56 -0.88 -7.95
CA LYS A 35 13.92 -0.63 -7.44
C LYS A 35 13.93 0.17 -6.13
N THR A 36 13.05 1.16 -6.00
CA THR A 36 12.95 2.04 -4.83
C THR A 36 12.49 1.31 -3.56
N LEU A 37 11.81 0.16 -3.70
CA LEU A 37 11.22 -0.60 -2.60
C LEU A 37 12.00 -1.89 -2.29
N ARG A 38 13.15 -2.11 -2.93
CA ARG A 38 13.87 -3.39 -2.89
C ARG A 38 14.41 -3.76 -1.50
N GLU A 39 14.66 -2.77 -0.66
CA GLU A 39 15.15 -2.96 0.72
C GLU A 39 14.01 -3.09 1.75
N ILE A 40 12.76 -2.97 1.31
CA ILE A 40 11.57 -3.15 2.15
C ILE A 40 11.15 -4.62 2.06
N ASP A 41 11.17 -5.32 3.18
CA ASP A 41 10.89 -6.77 3.26
C ASP A 41 9.67 -7.13 4.12
N ASN A 42 9.02 -6.14 4.71
CA ASN A 42 7.84 -6.32 5.53
C ASN A 42 6.83 -5.19 5.36
N LEU A 43 5.55 -5.48 5.66
CA LEU A 43 4.46 -4.53 5.45
C LEU A 43 4.55 -3.28 6.35
N ASN A 44 5.15 -3.36 7.54
CA ASN A 44 5.30 -2.18 8.41
C ASN A 44 6.23 -1.15 7.75
N HIS A 45 7.38 -1.60 7.26
CA HIS A 45 8.34 -0.75 6.59
C HIS A 45 7.74 -0.17 5.29
N TYR A 46 6.92 -0.94 4.56
CA TYR A 46 6.17 -0.42 3.42
C TYR A 46 5.19 0.70 3.81
N THR A 47 4.43 0.52 4.90
CA THR A 47 3.47 1.54 5.36
C THR A 47 4.15 2.84 5.81
N GLU A 48 5.30 2.72 6.47
CA GLU A 48 6.13 3.87 6.87
C GLU A 48 6.65 4.60 5.64
N TRP A 49 7.16 3.86 4.65
CA TRP A 49 7.62 4.42 3.39
C TRP A 49 6.50 5.17 2.63
N MET A 50 5.30 4.58 2.54
CA MET A 50 4.15 5.26 1.92
C MET A 50 3.75 6.53 2.66
N ALA A 51 3.78 6.53 4.00
CA ALA A 51 3.52 7.73 4.78
C ALA A 51 4.57 8.84 4.50
N GLU A 52 5.84 8.46 4.33
CA GLU A 52 6.89 9.41 3.93
C GLU A 52 6.69 9.96 2.52
N VAL A 53 6.24 9.15 1.56
CA VAL A 53 5.89 9.63 0.20
C VAL A 53 4.83 10.73 0.27
N HIS A 54 3.82 10.56 1.11
CA HIS A 54 2.78 11.58 1.31
C HIS A 54 3.28 12.89 1.92
N ASN A 55 4.44 12.89 2.59
CA ASN A 55 5.07 14.12 3.09
C ASN A 55 5.88 14.86 2.03
N HIS A 56 6.25 14.20 0.92
CA HIS A 56 7.12 14.75 -0.13
C HIS A 56 6.39 15.00 -1.47
N MET A 57 5.10 14.65 -1.55
CA MET A 57 4.26 14.85 -2.72
C MET A 57 3.04 15.72 -2.39
N THR A 58 2.59 16.49 -3.39
CA THR A 58 1.33 17.24 -3.37
C THR A 58 0.36 16.71 -4.41
N ASP A 59 -0.91 17.13 -4.31
CA ASP A 59 -1.98 16.72 -5.22
C ASP A 59 -2.09 15.20 -5.42
N ILE A 60 -1.89 14.47 -4.31
CA ILE A 60 -1.91 13.02 -4.31
C ILE A 60 -3.32 12.51 -4.58
N SER A 61 -3.45 11.64 -5.57
CA SER A 61 -4.70 10.97 -5.90
C SER A 61 -4.43 9.56 -6.41
N PHE A 62 -5.42 8.67 -6.26
CA PHE A 62 -5.35 7.35 -6.86
C PHE A 62 -6.71 6.87 -7.34
N ASP A 63 -6.69 6.09 -8.43
CA ASP A 63 -7.85 5.38 -8.96
C ASP A 63 -7.62 3.87 -8.85
N VAL A 64 -8.68 3.11 -8.61
CA VAL A 64 -8.65 1.64 -8.70
C VAL A 64 -9.37 1.23 -9.98
N GLU A 65 -8.59 0.77 -10.95
CA GLU A 65 -9.06 0.36 -12.28
C GLU A 65 -9.43 -1.13 -12.34
N GLY A 66 -8.96 -1.92 -11.36
CA GLY A 66 -9.23 -3.35 -11.32
C GLY A 66 -9.16 -3.95 -9.93
N PHE A 67 -10.09 -4.86 -9.66
CA PHE A 67 -10.13 -5.66 -8.44
C PHE A 67 -10.46 -7.12 -8.77
N ALA A 68 -9.67 -8.06 -8.27
CA ALA A 68 -9.93 -9.48 -8.39
C ALA A 68 -9.63 -10.20 -7.06
N TYR A 69 -10.38 -11.26 -6.79
CA TYR A 69 -10.17 -12.14 -5.65
C TYR A 69 -10.16 -13.59 -6.12
N ASP A 70 -9.03 -14.27 -5.90
CA ASP A 70 -8.92 -15.70 -6.05
C ASP A 70 -9.24 -16.35 -4.69
N GLU A 71 -10.45 -16.92 -4.59
CA GLU A 71 -10.94 -17.58 -3.38
C GLU A 71 -10.15 -18.83 -3.02
N GLU A 72 -9.67 -19.59 -4.01
CA GLU A 72 -8.95 -20.85 -3.79
C GLU A 72 -7.56 -20.58 -3.17
N ARG A 73 -6.89 -19.52 -3.64
CA ARG A 73 -5.54 -19.14 -3.19
C ARG A 73 -5.53 -18.07 -2.10
N GLU A 74 -6.70 -17.54 -1.75
CA GLU A 74 -6.89 -16.38 -0.86
C GLU A 74 -6.06 -15.14 -1.28
N VAL A 75 -5.92 -14.92 -2.59
CA VAL A 75 -5.14 -13.81 -3.16
C VAL A 75 -6.07 -12.71 -3.65
N VAL A 76 -5.77 -11.47 -3.26
CA VAL A 76 -6.41 -10.28 -3.80
C VAL A 76 -5.44 -9.57 -4.73
N LEU A 77 -5.90 -9.26 -5.95
CA LEU A 77 -5.17 -8.44 -6.90
C LEU A 77 -5.88 -7.09 -7.08
N ILE A 78 -5.10 -6.03 -6.94
CA ILE A 78 -5.56 -4.64 -7.10
C ILE A 78 -4.71 -4.01 -8.20
N TYR A 79 -5.37 -3.41 -9.17
CA TYR A 79 -4.74 -2.58 -10.18
C TYR A 79 -5.19 -1.14 -9.96
N GLY A 80 -4.25 -0.27 -9.61
CA GLY A 80 -4.51 1.13 -9.34
C GLY A 80 -3.50 2.05 -10.02
N ILE A 81 -3.93 3.29 -10.25
CA ILE A 81 -3.10 4.35 -10.80
C ILE A 81 -2.92 5.38 -9.69
N TYR A 82 -1.70 5.49 -9.18
CA TYR A 82 -1.33 6.50 -8.19
C TYR A 82 -0.66 7.69 -8.87
N ARG A 83 -1.04 8.91 -8.48
CA ARG A 83 -0.54 10.18 -9.05
C ARG A 83 -0.19 11.13 -7.91
N GLY A 84 0.79 11.97 -8.17
CA GLY A 84 1.19 13.07 -7.28
C GLY A 84 2.26 13.91 -7.93
N ASP A 85 2.34 15.16 -7.50
CA ASP A 85 3.37 16.11 -7.91
C ASP A 85 4.50 16.11 -6.89
N HIS A 86 5.75 16.09 -7.35
CA HIS A 86 6.91 16.20 -6.47
C HIS A 86 7.16 17.67 -6.09
N HIS A 87 7.51 17.92 -4.83
CA HIS A 87 8.09 19.20 -4.42
C HIS A 87 9.49 19.38 -5.04
N GLU A 88 9.77 20.52 -5.68
CA GLU A 88 11.14 20.98 -5.95
C GLU A 88 11.85 21.44 -4.67
#